data_AF-A0A7Y5BYW7-F1
#
_entry.id   AF-A0A7Y5BYW7-F1
#
_cell.length_a   1.000
_cell.length_b   1.000
_cell.length_c   1.000
_cell.angle_alpha   90.00
_cell.angle_beta   90.00
_cell.angle_gamma   90.00
#
_symmetry.space_group_name_H-M   'P 1'
#
loop_
_entity.id
_entity.type
_entity.pdbx_description
1 polymer ?
#
loop_
_entity_poly.entity_id
_entity_poly.type
_entity_poly.pdbx_seq_one_letter_code
_entity_poly.pdbx_strand_id
1 'polypeptide(L)'
;MKRAVSISLGSSKRNKAVEVELLGEKVSIERIGTDGDMEKAAQLYKELDGKVDAFGVGGADLGVMVDTKWYPLFSVQPMVRFVKQTPLVDGTGLKNTLENRIVSFMETRIKSYLDQKGRRALLTAGADRWGTTTAFVAGGYECVFGDLMFGLGIGIPIRSVGALKTLAALVMPIAGRLPFAWIYPTGEKQEKRVPKYEKYYQWASVIAGDRHYVVRHMPERLEGKIIVTNTTTESDVELFRQTGVKYMVTATPSIEGRSFGTNMMEAALIAISGKGRKLTYAEYNALLDQLHFEPNLVELNS
;
A
#
# COMPACT_ATOMS: atom_id res chain seq x y z
N MET A 1 -6.99 1.72 27.39
CA MET A 1 -5.97 1.62 26.34
C MET A 1 -6.61 1.03 25.11
N LYS A 2 -6.47 1.68 23.96
CA LYS A 2 -6.99 1.19 22.68
C LYS A 2 -6.08 0.10 22.12
N ARG A 3 -6.64 -0.83 21.33
CA ARG A 3 -5.89 -1.92 20.72
C ARG A 3 -6.29 -2.12 19.26
N ALA A 4 -5.33 -1.97 18.36
CA ALA A 4 -5.48 -2.26 16.95
C ALA A 4 -4.52 -3.41 16.57
N VAL A 5 -5.03 -4.42 15.86
CA VAL A 5 -4.25 -5.61 15.51
C VAL A 5 -4.33 -5.89 14.02
N SER A 6 -3.19 -5.94 13.34
CA SER A 6 -3.07 -6.42 11.96
C SER A 6 -2.68 -7.90 11.96
N ILE A 7 -3.58 -8.76 11.50
CA ILE A 7 -3.26 -10.17 11.24
C ILE A 7 -2.85 -10.28 9.77
N SER A 8 -1.67 -10.83 9.53
CA SER A 8 -1.02 -10.78 8.23
C SER A 8 -0.58 -12.15 7.74
N LEU A 9 -0.86 -12.46 6.48
CA LEU A 9 -0.31 -13.66 5.80
C LEU A 9 1.20 -13.54 5.52
N GLY A 10 1.81 -12.38 5.75
CA GLY A 10 3.25 -12.22 5.63
C GLY A 10 4.02 -12.86 6.79
N SER A 11 5.35 -12.90 6.67
CA SER A 11 6.20 -13.58 7.66
C SER A 11 6.02 -13.07 9.10
N SER A 12 6.05 -14.02 10.05
CA SER A 12 6.07 -13.78 11.50
C SER A 12 7.38 -13.16 12.00
N LYS A 13 8.49 -13.27 11.23
CA LYS A 13 9.76 -12.55 11.50
C LYS A 13 9.59 -11.03 11.55
N ARG A 14 8.51 -10.52 10.97
CA ARG A 14 8.14 -9.08 10.98
C ARG A 14 7.06 -8.77 12.02
N ASN A 15 6.84 -9.63 13.01
CA ASN A 15 5.95 -9.31 14.13
C ASN A 15 6.51 -8.12 14.89
N LYS A 16 5.63 -7.20 15.25
CA LYS A 16 5.98 -6.00 16.01
C LYS A 16 4.76 -5.56 16.80
N ALA A 17 4.97 -5.20 18.06
CA ALA A 17 4.00 -4.56 18.92
C ALA A 17 4.63 -3.29 19.47
N VAL A 18 3.91 -2.18 19.39
CA VAL A 18 4.32 -0.88 19.94
C VAL A 18 3.14 -0.21 20.61
N GLU A 19 3.41 0.55 21.65
CA GLU A 19 2.44 1.46 22.25
C GLU A 19 2.78 2.87 21.78
N VAL A 20 1.80 3.56 21.21
CA VAL A 20 1.97 4.95 20.78
C VAL A 20 0.83 5.80 21.33
N GLU A 21 1.09 7.09 21.48
CA GLU A 21 0.08 8.07 21.83
C GLU A 21 -0.37 8.80 20.56
N LEU A 22 -1.66 8.73 20.24
CA LEU A 22 -2.26 9.40 19.09
C LEU A 22 -3.44 10.24 19.57
N LEU A 23 -3.38 11.56 19.39
CA LEU A 23 -4.41 12.51 19.85
C LEU A 23 -4.75 12.38 21.35
N GLY A 24 -3.74 12.11 22.20
CA GLY A 24 -3.90 11.90 23.64
C GLY A 24 -4.40 10.51 24.04
N GLU A 25 -4.68 9.62 23.08
CA GLU A 25 -5.09 8.23 23.33
C GLU A 25 -3.90 7.28 23.20
N LYS A 26 -3.66 6.48 24.24
CA LYS A 26 -2.70 5.36 24.18
C LYS A 26 -3.29 4.21 23.38
N VAL A 27 -2.66 3.87 22.26
CA VAL A 27 -3.02 2.74 21.40
C VAL A 27 -1.87 1.74 21.29
N SER A 28 -2.19 0.47 21.56
CA SER A 28 -1.35 -0.67 21.22
C SER A 28 -1.56 -1.03 19.76
N ILE A 29 -0.49 -0.95 18.96
CA ILE A 29 -0.45 -1.32 17.54
C ILE A 29 0.33 -2.63 17.42
N GLU A 30 -0.31 -3.68 16.94
CA GLU A 30 0.28 -5.02 16.87
C GLU A 30 0.14 -5.62 15.47
N ARG A 31 1.25 -6.09 14.89
CA ARG A 31 1.25 -6.90 13.66
C ARG A 31 1.62 -8.35 13.99
N ILE A 32 0.73 -9.27 13.65
CA ILE A 32 0.90 -10.72 13.82
C ILE A 32 0.94 -11.39 12.45
N GLY A 33 2.09 -11.93 12.08
CA GLY A 33 2.31 -12.71 10.87
C GLY A 33 1.93 -14.19 11.06
N THR A 34 1.36 -14.79 10.02
CA THR A 34 0.95 -16.20 9.99
C THR A 34 1.71 -17.05 8.97
N ASP A 35 2.75 -16.49 8.34
CA ASP A 35 3.63 -17.21 7.40
C ASP A 35 2.88 -17.89 6.24
N GLY A 36 1.81 -17.26 5.77
CA GLY A 36 0.96 -17.74 4.68
C GLY A 36 -0.17 -18.68 5.13
N ASP A 37 -0.24 -19.04 6.41
CA ASP A 37 -1.30 -19.88 6.95
C ASP A 37 -2.58 -19.07 7.16
N MET A 38 -3.54 -19.26 6.24
CA MET A 38 -4.86 -18.63 6.27
C MET A 38 -5.75 -19.16 7.39
N GLU A 39 -5.59 -20.41 7.80
CA GLU A 39 -6.41 -20.99 8.86
C GLU A 39 -5.95 -20.50 10.22
N LYS A 40 -4.63 -20.44 10.45
CA LYS A 40 -4.06 -19.76 11.62
C LYS A 40 -4.52 -18.31 11.72
N ALA A 41 -4.54 -17.58 10.60
CA ALA A 41 -5.09 -16.22 10.57
C ALA A 41 -6.58 -16.18 10.96
N ALA A 42 -7.39 -17.10 10.44
CA ALA A 42 -8.81 -17.18 10.79
C ALA A 42 -9.04 -17.47 12.28
N GLN A 43 -8.24 -18.36 12.88
CA GLN A 43 -8.33 -18.65 14.32
C GLN A 43 -7.93 -17.44 15.17
N LEU A 44 -6.90 -16.69 14.77
CA LEU A 44 -6.52 -15.44 15.46
C LEU A 44 -7.63 -14.39 15.38
N TYR A 45 -8.26 -14.22 14.20
CA TYR A 45 -9.42 -13.33 14.05
C TYR A 45 -10.56 -13.77 14.98
N LYS A 46 -10.87 -15.07 15.03
CA LYS A 46 -11.92 -15.62 15.92
C LYS A 46 -11.62 -15.36 17.39
N GLU A 47 -10.37 -15.55 17.80
CA GLU A 47 -9.96 -15.39 19.19
C GLU A 47 -10.04 -13.94 19.66
N LEU A 48 -9.71 -12.99 18.77
CA LEU A 48 -9.59 -11.57 19.08
C LEU A 48 -10.85 -10.75 18.75
N ASP A 49 -11.82 -11.30 18.00
CA ASP A 49 -13.06 -10.60 17.66
C ASP A 49 -13.82 -10.19 18.93
N GLY A 50 -14.19 -8.91 19.01
CA GLY A 50 -14.79 -8.31 20.20
C GLY A 50 -13.81 -7.99 21.34
N LYS A 51 -12.52 -8.33 21.22
CA LYS A 51 -11.47 -8.06 22.23
C LYS A 51 -10.48 -6.97 21.81
N VAL A 52 -10.57 -6.49 20.57
CA VAL A 52 -9.74 -5.40 20.03
C VAL A 52 -10.63 -4.36 19.36
N ASP A 53 -10.19 -3.10 19.32
CA ASP A 53 -10.98 -1.98 18.80
C ASP A 53 -11.06 -2.00 17.26
N ALA A 54 -10.04 -2.54 16.57
CA ALA A 54 -10.04 -2.66 15.11
C ALA A 54 -9.03 -3.70 14.62
N PHE A 55 -9.35 -4.31 13.47
CA PHE A 55 -8.49 -5.23 12.75
C PHE A 55 -7.96 -4.65 11.44
N GLY A 56 -6.67 -4.88 11.20
CA GLY A 56 -6.05 -4.80 9.88
C GLY A 56 -5.94 -6.17 9.22
N VAL A 57 -6.15 -6.24 7.91
CA VAL A 57 -5.86 -7.38 7.05
C VAL A 57 -4.52 -7.11 6.36
N GLY A 58 -3.49 -7.90 6.70
CA GLY A 58 -2.15 -7.71 6.18
C GLY A 58 -1.73 -8.78 5.17
N GLY A 59 -1.00 -8.40 4.12
CA GLY A 59 -0.53 -9.35 3.11
C GLY A 59 -1.63 -9.93 2.22
N ALA A 60 -2.81 -9.33 2.27
CA ALA A 60 -3.96 -9.56 1.42
C ALA A 60 -4.87 -8.33 1.48
N ASP A 61 -5.68 -8.12 0.46
CA ASP A 61 -6.75 -7.12 0.42
C ASP A 61 -8.11 -7.80 0.42
N LEU A 62 -9.12 -7.21 1.08
CA LEU A 62 -10.51 -7.68 1.03
C LEU A 62 -11.14 -7.42 -0.34
N GLY A 63 -10.58 -6.46 -1.07
CA GLY A 63 -11.01 -6.05 -2.39
C GLY A 63 -10.15 -4.93 -2.94
N VAL A 64 -10.41 -4.59 -4.19
CA VAL A 64 -9.77 -3.47 -4.87
C VAL A 64 -10.81 -2.37 -5.05
N MET A 65 -10.51 -1.15 -4.60
CA MET A 65 -11.34 0.02 -4.85
C MET A 65 -10.81 0.74 -6.09
N VAL A 66 -11.61 0.81 -7.15
CA VAL A 66 -11.29 1.61 -8.34
C VAL A 66 -12.37 2.66 -8.50
N ASP A 67 -11.99 3.93 -8.36
CA ASP A 67 -12.92 5.05 -8.30
C ASP A 67 -13.89 4.88 -7.13
N THR A 68 -15.19 4.79 -7.40
CA THR A 68 -16.23 4.54 -6.40
C THR A 68 -16.65 3.07 -6.34
N LYS A 69 -16.04 2.20 -7.15
CA LYS A 69 -16.47 0.81 -7.31
C LYS A 69 -15.57 -0.15 -6.55
N TRP A 70 -16.20 -0.93 -5.67
CA TRP A 70 -15.56 -1.99 -4.90
C TRP A 70 -15.59 -3.33 -5.65
N TYR A 71 -14.42 -3.97 -5.76
CA TYR A 71 -14.26 -5.28 -6.37
C TYR A 71 -13.74 -6.28 -5.32
N PRO A 72 -14.59 -7.16 -4.77
CA PRO A 72 -14.18 -8.07 -3.71
C PRO A 72 -13.19 -9.13 -4.19
N LEU A 73 -12.22 -9.49 -3.33
CA LEU A 73 -11.35 -10.64 -3.52
C LEU A 73 -11.87 -11.80 -2.65
N PHE A 74 -12.65 -12.68 -3.27
CA PHE A 74 -13.37 -13.76 -2.59
C PHE A 74 -12.44 -14.77 -1.91
N SER A 75 -11.24 -14.95 -2.45
CA SER A 75 -10.24 -15.86 -1.90
C SER A 75 -9.75 -15.47 -0.50
N VAL A 76 -9.97 -14.23 -0.05
CA VAL A 76 -9.60 -13.75 1.30
C VAL A 76 -10.71 -13.95 2.32
N GLN A 77 -11.96 -14.13 1.88
CA GLN A 77 -13.12 -14.27 2.78
C GLN A 77 -13.00 -15.43 3.80
N PRO A 78 -12.48 -16.63 3.43
CA PRO A 78 -12.30 -17.71 4.41
C PRO A 78 -11.41 -17.31 5.57
N MET A 79 -10.41 -16.44 5.36
CA MET A 79 -9.50 -15.99 6.40
C MET A 79 -10.20 -15.13 7.46
N VAL A 80 -11.22 -14.36 7.08
CA VAL A 80 -11.87 -13.38 7.97
C VAL A 80 -13.29 -13.79 8.39
N ARG A 81 -13.70 -15.02 8.07
CA ARG A 81 -15.07 -15.55 8.22
C ARG A 81 -15.65 -15.46 9.63
N PHE A 82 -14.79 -15.45 10.65
CA PHE A 82 -15.18 -15.42 12.05
C PHE A 82 -15.33 -14.01 12.63
N VAL A 83 -14.89 -12.96 11.92
CA VAL A 83 -15.05 -11.57 12.39
C VAL A 83 -16.52 -11.18 12.29
N LYS A 84 -17.13 -10.79 13.42
CA LYS A 84 -18.54 -10.36 13.50
C LYS A 84 -18.70 -9.00 14.18
N GLN A 85 -17.85 -8.69 15.16
CA GLN A 85 -18.02 -7.53 16.03
C GLN A 85 -17.02 -6.43 15.73
N THR A 86 -15.74 -6.78 15.59
CA THR A 86 -14.65 -5.81 15.45
C THR A 86 -14.58 -5.27 14.01
N PRO A 87 -14.43 -3.94 13.82
CA PRO A 87 -14.18 -3.35 12.51
C PRO A 87 -12.98 -3.96 11.80
N LEU A 88 -13.14 -4.34 10.53
CA LEU A 88 -12.12 -5.02 9.73
C LEU A 88 -11.77 -4.22 8.48
N VAL A 89 -10.51 -3.82 8.34
CA VAL A 89 -10.00 -3.01 7.22
C VAL A 89 -8.75 -3.60 6.61
N ASP A 90 -8.43 -3.22 5.37
CA ASP A 90 -7.26 -3.70 4.60
C ASP A 90 -6.35 -2.55 4.12
N GLY A 91 -6.57 -1.33 4.60
CA GLY A 91 -5.80 -0.16 4.22
C GLY A 91 -6.47 0.67 3.14
N THR A 92 -7.59 0.22 2.54
CA THR A 92 -8.31 0.95 1.49
C THR A 92 -8.61 2.40 1.87
N GLY A 93 -8.94 2.67 3.15
CA GLY A 93 -9.18 4.04 3.62
C GLY A 93 -7.96 4.94 3.45
N LEU A 94 -6.79 4.48 3.87
CA LEU A 94 -5.53 5.23 3.75
C LEU A 94 -4.95 5.21 2.33
N LYS A 95 -5.15 4.14 1.56
CA LYS A 95 -4.82 4.08 0.13
C LYS A 95 -5.55 5.14 -0.68
N ASN A 96 -6.66 5.69 -0.18
CA ASN A 96 -7.50 6.71 -0.85
C ASN A 96 -7.59 8.04 -0.09
N THR A 97 -6.76 8.25 0.94
CA THR A 97 -6.69 9.50 1.68
C THR A 97 -5.25 9.95 1.89
N LEU A 98 -4.45 9.18 2.62
CA LEU A 98 -3.04 9.48 2.86
C LEU A 98 -2.23 9.47 1.56
N GLU A 99 -2.43 8.47 0.70
CA GLU A 99 -1.73 8.37 -0.58
C GLU A 99 -2.08 9.50 -1.56
N ASN A 100 -3.25 10.13 -1.42
CA ASN A 100 -3.66 11.27 -2.25
C ASN A 100 -2.77 12.50 -2.01
N ARG A 101 -2.09 12.56 -0.87
CA ARG A 101 -1.24 13.69 -0.47
C ARG A 101 0.16 13.63 -1.07
N ILE A 102 0.58 12.47 -1.60
CA ILE A 102 1.96 12.19 -2.01
C ILE A 102 2.48 13.20 -3.04
N VAL A 103 1.70 13.52 -4.06
CA VAL A 103 2.17 14.39 -5.15
C VAL A 103 2.32 15.83 -4.67
N SER A 104 1.35 16.36 -3.93
CA SER A 104 1.45 17.69 -3.30
C SER A 104 2.66 17.79 -2.37
N PHE A 105 2.88 16.74 -1.57
CA PHE A 105 4.02 16.63 -0.67
C PHE A 105 5.35 16.66 -1.44
N MET A 106 5.49 15.89 -2.53
CA MET A 106 6.70 15.92 -3.37
C MET A 106 6.91 17.28 -4.06
N GLU A 107 5.86 17.87 -4.64
CA GLU A 107 5.95 19.18 -5.31
C GLU A 107 6.33 20.30 -4.33
N THR A 108 6.05 20.15 -3.03
CA THR A 108 6.48 21.11 -2.01
C THR A 108 7.94 20.89 -1.59
N ARG A 109 8.41 19.63 -1.52
CA ARG A 109 9.71 19.27 -0.94
C ARG A 109 10.85 19.19 -1.96
N ILE A 110 10.57 18.76 -3.19
CA ILE A 110 11.59 18.46 -4.22
C ILE A 110 11.22 19.04 -5.59
N LYS A 111 10.51 20.17 -5.61
CA LYS A 111 10.04 20.82 -6.84
C LYS A 111 11.13 21.03 -7.89
N SER A 112 12.28 21.57 -7.47
CA SER A 112 13.40 21.87 -8.37
C SER A 112 13.90 20.62 -9.10
N TYR A 113 13.92 19.49 -8.40
CA TYR A 113 14.32 18.21 -8.98
C TYR A 113 13.26 17.65 -9.94
N LEU A 114 11.98 17.78 -9.59
CA LEU A 114 10.85 17.41 -10.46
C LEU A 114 10.81 18.28 -11.72
N ASP A 115 11.11 19.58 -11.61
CA ASP A 115 11.26 20.50 -12.74
C ASP A 115 12.37 20.06 -13.70
N GLN A 116 13.48 19.56 -13.16
CA GLN A 116 14.60 19.03 -13.95
C GLN A 116 14.28 17.68 -14.62
N LYS A 117 13.63 16.76 -13.90
CA LYS A 117 13.39 15.38 -14.37
C LYS A 117 12.11 15.22 -15.20
N GLY A 118 11.17 16.15 -15.09
CA GLY A 118 9.86 16.09 -15.72
C GLY A 118 8.84 15.25 -14.95
N ARG A 119 7.57 15.31 -15.37
CA ARG A 119 6.43 14.64 -14.72
C ARG A 119 5.97 13.39 -15.49
N ARG A 120 6.74 12.31 -15.38
CA ARG A 120 6.39 11.00 -15.97
C ARG A 120 6.34 9.95 -14.87
N ALA A 121 5.18 9.33 -14.69
CA ALA A 121 4.97 8.37 -13.63
C ALA A 121 4.69 6.97 -14.18
N LEU A 122 5.44 5.97 -13.72
CA LEU A 122 5.09 4.56 -13.86
C LEU A 122 4.41 4.11 -12.57
N LEU A 123 3.13 3.72 -12.64
CA LEU A 123 2.41 3.11 -11.53
C LEU A 123 2.39 1.61 -11.74
N THR A 124 3.07 0.82 -10.89
CA THR A 124 3.19 -0.63 -11.12
C THR A 124 1.87 -1.38 -10.95
N ALA A 125 0.96 -0.85 -10.12
CA ALA A 125 -0.40 -1.36 -9.91
C ALA A 125 -1.34 -0.17 -9.65
N GLY A 126 -1.93 0.38 -10.70
CA GLY A 126 -2.75 1.59 -10.61
C GLY A 126 -4.13 1.35 -9.98
N ALA A 127 -4.75 0.19 -10.25
CA ALA A 127 -6.08 -0.15 -9.74
C ALA A 127 -6.06 -0.40 -8.22
N ASP A 128 -5.06 -1.13 -7.70
CA ASP A 128 -4.90 -1.40 -6.27
C ASP A 128 -4.62 -0.12 -5.47
N ARG A 129 -3.79 0.77 -6.02
CA ARG A 129 -3.37 2.02 -5.37
C ARG A 129 -4.09 3.22 -5.96
N TRP A 130 -5.42 3.17 -5.90
CA TRP A 130 -6.25 4.17 -6.56
C TRP A 130 -5.98 5.61 -6.09
N GLY A 131 -5.77 5.85 -4.79
CA GLY A 131 -5.43 7.19 -4.30
C GLY A 131 -4.11 7.71 -4.88
N THR A 132 -3.07 6.86 -4.93
CA THR A 132 -1.82 7.18 -5.63
C THR A 132 -2.09 7.50 -7.11
N THR A 133 -2.84 6.66 -7.81
CA THR A 133 -3.27 6.91 -9.21
C THR A 133 -3.91 8.27 -9.39
N THR A 134 -4.88 8.62 -8.54
CA THR A 134 -5.56 9.90 -8.63
C THR A 134 -4.65 11.08 -8.30
N ALA A 135 -3.71 10.91 -7.36
CA ALA A 135 -2.75 11.97 -7.01
C ALA A 135 -1.86 12.34 -8.19
N PHE A 136 -1.31 11.35 -8.88
CA PHE A 136 -0.42 11.57 -10.04
C PHE A 136 -1.17 12.18 -11.23
N VAL A 137 -2.38 11.69 -11.51
CA VAL A 137 -3.20 12.24 -12.58
C VAL A 137 -3.60 13.68 -12.29
N ALA A 138 -4.06 13.98 -11.06
CA ALA A 138 -4.41 15.34 -10.64
C ALA A 138 -3.20 16.28 -10.63
N GLY A 139 -2.00 15.76 -10.32
CA GLY A 139 -0.73 16.49 -10.41
C GLY A 139 -0.22 16.74 -11.82
N GLY A 140 -0.95 16.32 -12.87
CA GLY A 140 -0.57 16.55 -14.26
C GLY A 140 0.56 15.65 -14.78
N TYR A 141 0.81 14.50 -14.13
CA TYR A 141 1.84 13.57 -14.59
C TYR A 141 1.38 12.79 -15.82
N GLU A 142 2.27 12.63 -16.79
CA GLU A 142 2.09 11.65 -17.86
C GLU A 142 2.23 10.25 -17.22
N CYS A 143 1.11 9.53 -17.10
CA CYS A 143 1.06 8.27 -16.36
C CYS A 143 1.08 7.05 -17.29
N VAL A 144 1.79 6.01 -16.88
CA VAL A 144 1.65 4.64 -17.37
C VAL A 144 1.22 3.76 -16.19
N PHE A 145 0.04 3.15 -16.31
CA PHE A 145 -0.46 2.17 -15.35
C PHE A 145 -0.08 0.76 -15.83
N GLY A 146 0.69 0.07 -14.99
CA GLY A 146 1.32 -1.21 -15.28
C GLY A 146 0.45 -2.43 -14.96
N ASP A 147 -0.84 -2.26 -14.72
CA ASP A 147 -1.75 -3.33 -14.28
C ASP A 147 -1.76 -4.55 -15.24
N LEU A 148 -1.80 -4.31 -16.56
CA LEU A 148 -1.66 -5.37 -17.56
C LEU A 148 -0.27 -5.99 -17.57
N MET A 149 0.75 -5.14 -17.45
CA MET A 149 2.15 -5.53 -17.58
C MET A 149 2.61 -6.38 -16.40
N PHE A 150 2.49 -5.87 -15.19
CA PHE A 150 2.98 -6.55 -13.99
C PHE A 150 1.95 -7.51 -13.40
N GLY A 151 0.65 -7.19 -13.52
CA GLY A 151 -0.42 -8.06 -13.02
C GLY A 151 -0.70 -9.26 -13.92
N LEU A 152 -0.79 -9.04 -15.24
CA LEU A 152 -1.15 -10.10 -16.21
C LEU A 152 0.01 -10.55 -17.12
N GLY A 153 1.18 -9.90 -17.07
CA GLY A 153 2.28 -10.21 -17.96
C GLY A 153 2.08 -9.74 -19.41
N ILE A 154 1.09 -8.88 -19.66
CA ILE A 154 0.73 -8.39 -20.99
C ILE A 154 1.42 -7.03 -21.21
N GLY A 155 2.33 -6.96 -22.18
CA GLY A 155 3.19 -5.79 -22.44
C GLY A 155 2.50 -4.54 -23.02
N ILE A 156 1.21 -4.36 -22.76
CA ILE A 156 0.40 -3.24 -23.24
C ILE A 156 0.30 -2.18 -22.12
N PRO A 157 0.81 -0.96 -22.33
CA PRO A 157 0.72 0.10 -21.33
C PRO A 157 -0.68 0.72 -21.30
N ILE A 158 -1.18 1.04 -20.10
CA ILE A 158 -2.41 1.82 -19.95
C ILE A 158 -2.04 3.27 -19.63
N ARG A 159 -2.59 4.22 -20.38
CA ARG A 159 -2.21 5.65 -20.29
C ARG A 159 -3.35 6.58 -19.88
N SER A 160 -4.53 6.05 -19.62
CA SER A 160 -5.68 6.84 -19.17
C SER A 160 -6.41 6.16 -18.03
N VAL A 161 -6.95 6.99 -17.13
CA VAL A 161 -7.79 6.54 -16.03
C VAL A 161 -9.03 5.82 -16.54
N GLY A 162 -9.63 6.30 -17.64
CA GLY A 162 -10.77 5.64 -18.28
C GLY A 162 -10.45 4.21 -18.72
N ALA A 163 -9.30 3.99 -19.37
CA ALA A 163 -8.87 2.65 -19.77
C ALA A 163 -8.58 1.74 -18.56
N LEU A 164 -8.00 2.29 -17.48
CA LEU A 164 -7.78 1.55 -16.23
C LEU A 164 -9.11 1.12 -15.58
N LYS A 165 -10.11 2.01 -15.55
CA LYS A 165 -11.46 1.70 -15.05
C LYS A 165 -12.13 0.61 -15.87
N THR A 166 -12.06 0.70 -17.21
CA THR A 166 -12.60 -0.32 -18.11
C THR A 166 -11.90 -1.66 -17.90
N LEU A 167 -10.57 -1.68 -17.79
CA LEU A 167 -9.82 -2.90 -17.49
C LEU A 167 -10.32 -3.52 -16.19
N ALA A 168 -10.38 -2.75 -15.10
CA ALA A 168 -10.83 -3.24 -13.81
C ALA A 168 -12.25 -3.81 -13.89
N ALA A 169 -13.17 -3.12 -14.59
CA ALA A 169 -14.53 -3.59 -14.79
C ALA A 169 -14.63 -4.94 -15.54
N LEU A 170 -13.73 -5.20 -16.48
CA LEU A 170 -13.69 -6.45 -17.26
C LEU A 170 -12.98 -7.58 -16.52
N VAL A 171 -11.84 -7.28 -15.89
CA VAL A 171 -10.94 -8.30 -15.32
C VAL A 171 -11.33 -8.68 -13.90
N MET A 172 -11.69 -7.72 -13.05
CA MET A 172 -11.91 -7.97 -11.62
C MET A 172 -13.06 -8.94 -11.29
N PRO A 173 -14.17 -9.03 -12.06
CA PRO A 173 -15.18 -10.07 -11.82
C PRO A 173 -14.63 -11.50 -11.90
N ILE A 174 -13.62 -11.72 -12.74
CA ILE A 174 -12.94 -13.01 -12.89
C ILE A 174 -11.80 -13.10 -11.87
N ALA A 175 -10.90 -12.11 -11.87
CA ALA A 175 -9.71 -12.11 -11.02
C ALA A 175 -10.05 -12.20 -9.52
N GLY A 176 -11.12 -11.54 -9.06
CA GLY A 176 -11.53 -11.59 -7.66
C GLY A 176 -11.98 -12.97 -7.18
N ARG A 177 -12.28 -13.90 -8.10
CA ARG A 177 -12.67 -15.29 -7.81
C ARG A 177 -11.53 -16.28 -7.97
N LEU A 178 -10.34 -15.84 -8.40
CA LEU A 178 -9.20 -16.72 -8.53
C LEU A 178 -8.67 -17.18 -7.16
N PRO A 179 -8.04 -18.37 -7.09
CA PRO A 179 -7.42 -18.84 -5.86
C PRO A 179 -6.39 -17.85 -5.31
N PHE A 180 -6.27 -17.77 -3.98
CA PHE A 180 -5.37 -16.82 -3.30
C PHE A 180 -3.93 -16.87 -3.85
N ALA A 181 -3.39 -18.07 -4.01
CA ALA A 181 -2.02 -18.31 -4.48
C ALA A 181 -1.74 -17.85 -5.93
N TRP A 182 -2.78 -17.53 -6.71
CA TRP A 182 -2.64 -17.01 -8.08
C TRP A 182 -2.60 -15.48 -8.10
N ILE A 183 -3.29 -14.84 -7.16
CA ILE A 183 -3.36 -13.38 -7.04
C ILE A 183 -2.17 -12.87 -6.23
N TYR A 184 -1.80 -13.59 -5.18
CA TYR A 184 -0.74 -13.20 -4.26
C TYR A 184 0.46 -14.14 -4.38
N PRO A 185 1.67 -13.61 -4.60
CA PRO A 185 2.88 -14.42 -4.49
C PRO A 185 3.04 -14.86 -3.02
N THR A 186 3.12 -16.16 -2.76
CA THR A 186 3.32 -16.71 -1.41
C THR A 186 4.74 -17.24 -1.22
N GLY A 187 5.24 -17.16 0.02
CA GLY A 187 6.55 -17.72 0.42
C GLY A 187 7.75 -17.10 -0.30
N GLU A 188 8.76 -17.93 -0.59
CA GLU A 188 10.03 -17.54 -1.24
C GLU A 188 9.84 -16.87 -2.61
N LYS A 189 8.69 -17.07 -3.27
CA LYS A 189 8.39 -16.40 -4.53
C LYS A 189 8.37 -14.88 -4.39
N GLN A 190 8.11 -14.32 -3.21
CA GLN A 190 8.13 -12.88 -2.96
C GLN A 190 9.54 -12.27 -3.02
N GLU A 191 10.58 -13.05 -2.71
CA GLU A 191 11.96 -12.56 -2.58
C GLU A 191 12.72 -12.56 -3.91
N LYS A 192 12.23 -13.30 -4.91
CA LYS A 192 12.86 -13.33 -6.24
C LYS A 192 12.61 -12.02 -7.00
N ARG A 193 13.68 -11.29 -7.29
CA ARG A 193 13.68 -10.19 -8.26
C ARG A 193 13.61 -10.76 -9.68
N VAL A 194 12.64 -10.28 -10.45
CA VAL A 194 12.43 -10.62 -11.86
C VAL A 194 12.15 -9.30 -12.60
N PRO A 195 13.21 -8.57 -13.00
CA PRO A 195 13.07 -7.32 -13.71
C PRO A 195 12.20 -7.49 -14.97
N LYS A 196 11.25 -6.57 -15.19
CA LYS A 196 10.35 -6.61 -16.35
C LYS A 196 10.01 -5.21 -16.83
N TYR A 197 9.83 -5.09 -18.14
CA TYR A 197 9.39 -3.86 -18.82
C TYR A 197 10.24 -2.63 -18.48
N GLU A 198 11.55 -2.83 -18.38
CA GLU A 198 12.54 -1.81 -18.02
C GLU A 198 12.39 -0.51 -18.81
N LYS A 199 11.97 -0.57 -20.08
CA LYS A 199 11.70 0.62 -20.90
C LYS A 199 10.78 1.65 -20.22
N TYR A 200 9.82 1.23 -19.40
CA TYR A 200 8.93 2.15 -18.68
C TYR A 200 9.54 2.66 -17.37
N TYR A 201 10.38 1.86 -16.70
CA TYR A 201 11.18 2.33 -15.57
C TYR A 201 12.15 3.43 -16.02
N GLN A 202 12.80 3.25 -17.17
CA GLN A 202 13.73 4.23 -17.71
C GLN A 202 13.02 5.49 -18.23
N TRP A 203 11.84 5.34 -18.85
CA TRP A 203 11.02 6.45 -19.33
C TRP A 203 10.46 7.32 -18.18
N ALA A 204 10.10 6.72 -17.05
CA ALA A 204 9.52 7.44 -15.92
C ALA A 204 10.58 8.25 -15.15
N SER A 205 10.18 9.38 -14.58
CA SER A 205 10.95 10.10 -13.56
C SER A 205 10.58 9.60 -12.16
N VAL A 206 9.31 9.23 -11.97
CA VAL A 206 8.77 8.67 -10.72
C VAL A 206 8.23 7.26 -10.97
N ILE A 207 8.64 6.30 -10.16
CA ILE A 207 8.06 4.96 -10.11
C ILE A 207 7.26 4.83 -8.82
N ALA A 208 5.97 4.60 -8.95
CA ALA A 208 5.05 4.51 -7.82
C ALA A 208 4.39 3.14 -7.75
N GLY A 209 4.20 2.59 -6.55
CA GLY A 209 3.48 1.33 -6.40
C GLY A 209 3.70 0.61 -5.09
N ASP A 210 3.09 -0.57 -4.98
CA ASP A 210 3.35 -1.43 -3.83
C ASP A 210 4.82 -1.86 -3.82
N ARG A 211 5.44 -1.82 -2.64
CA ARG A 211 6.84 -2.18 -2.41
C ARG A 211 7.19 -3.50 -3.07
N HIS A 212 6.34 -4.51 -2.97
CA HIS A 212 6.61 -5.82 -3.56
C HIS A 212 6.70 -5.75 -5.09
N TYR A 213 5.79 -5.01 -5.74
CA TYR A 213 5.80 -4.85 -7.19
C TYR A 213 7.00 -4.03 -7.68
N VAL A 214 7.30 -2.92 -7.00
CA VAL A 214 8.45 -2.07 -7.32
C VAL A 214 9.74 -2.86 -7.19
N VAL A 215 10.00 -3.47 -6.02
CA VAL A 215 11.24 -4.22 -5.76
C VAL A 215 11.40 -5.44 -6.65
N ARG A 216 10.30 -6.16 -6.92
CA ARG A 216 10.32 -7.37 -7.74
C ARG A 216 10.71 -7.06 -9.19
N HIS A 217 10.22 -5.97 -9.76
CA HIS A 217 10.30 -5.71 -11.20
C HIS A 217 11.26 -4.58 -11.59
N MET A 218 11.79 -3.83 -10.61
CA MET A 218 12.78 -2.80 -10.89
C MET A 218 14.05 -3.38 -11.53
N PRO A 219 14.63 -2.69 -12.53
CA PRO A 219 15.93 -3.03 -13.10
C PRO A 219 17.07 -2.86 -12.09
N GLU A 220 18.28 -3.20 -12.49
CA GLU A 220 19.48 -3.05 -11.65
C GLU A 220 19.86 -1.58 -11.43
N ARG A 221 19.41 -0.68 -12.31
CA ARG A 221 19.81 0.71 -12.39
C ARG A 221 18.63 1.64 -12.59
N LEU A 222 18.50 2.61 -11.67
CA LEU A 222 17.46 3.63 -11.60
C LEU A 222 18.08 4.97 -11.22
N GLU A 223 19.19 5.34 -11.86
CA GLU A 223 19.94 6.54 -11.55
C GLU A 223 19.06 7.79 -11.64
N GLY A 224 19.04 8.56 -10.55
CA GLY A 224 18.31 9.81 -10.51
C GLY A 224 16.78 9.66 -10.53
N LYS A 225 16.24 8.45 -10.32
CA LYS A 225 14.80 8.22 -10.26
C LYS A 225 14.25 8.50 -8.87
N ILE A 226 12.94 8.72 -8.81
CA ILE A 226 12.18 8.83 -7.56
C ILE A 226 11.36 7.55 -7.39
N ILE A 227 11.47 6.88 -6.24
CA ILE A 227 10.60 5.78 -5.86
C ILE A 227 9.53 6.30 -4.90
N VAL A 228 8.27 6.02 -5.19
CA VAL A 228 7.13 6.24 -4.30
C VAL A 228 6.54 4.89 -3.93
N THR A 229 6.47 4.56 -2.65
CA THR A 229 5.93 3.27 -2.21
C THR A 229 5.18 3.36 -0.89
N ASN A 230 4.44 2.31 -0.52
CA ASN A 230 3.69 2.27 0.74
C ASN A 230 4.57 2.15 1.95
N THR A 231 5.41 1.12 1.99
CA THR A 231 6.18 0.74 3.17
C THR A 231 7.60 0.42 2.75
N THR A 232 8.54 0.67 3.64
CA THR A 232 9.96 0.43 3.41
C THR A 232 10.57 -0.25 4.61
N THR A 233 11.56 -1.10 4.33
CA THR A 233 12.46 -1.71 5.29
C THR A 233 13.87 -1.15 5.08
N GLU A 234 14.76 -1.32 6.06
CA GLU A 234 16.18 -0.91 5.91
C GLU A 234 16.83 -1.56 4.69
N SER A 235 16.52 -2.83 4.39
CA SER A 235 17.00 -3.50 3.19
C SER A 235 16.47 -2.89 1.90
N ASP A 236 15.25 -2.32 1.90
CA ASP A 236 14.72 -1.63 0.71
C ASP A 236 15.44 -0.31 0.49
N VAL A 237 15.70 0.43 1.57
CA VAL A 237 16.44 1.70 1.52
C VAL A 237 17.84 1.46 0.92
N GLU A 238 18.52 0.43 1.39
CA GLU A 238 19.86 0.09 0.88
C GLU A 238 19.82 -0.40 -0.56
N LEU A 239 18.85 -1.24 -0.93
CA LEU A 239 18.66 -1.66 -2.32
C LEU A 239 18.44 -0.44 -3.23
N PHE A 240 17.55 0.48 -2.86
CA PHE A 240 17.28 1.67 -3.66
C PHE A 240 18.52 2.55 -3.80
N ARG A 241 19.30 2.71 -2.72
CA ARG A 241 20.58 3.43 -2.76
C ARG A 241 21.55 2.80 -3.77
N GLN A 242 21.76 1.49 -3.69
CA GLN A 242 22.66 0.75 -4.58
C GLN A 242 22.22 0.80 -6.06
N THR A 243 20.91 0.83 -6.31
CA THR A 243 20.38 0.99 -7.68
C THR A 243 20.43 2.42 -8.22
N GLY A 244 20.91 3.40 -7.45
CA GLY A 244 21.08 4.79 -7.88
C GLY A 244 19.84 5.68 -7.76
N VAL A 245 18.79 5.23 -7.05
CA VAL A 245 17.59 6.04 -6.79
C VAL A 245 17.98 7.33 -6.06
N LYS A 246 17.47 8.48 -6.51
CA LYS A 246 17.75 9.77 -5.88
C LYS A 246 16.90 9.99 -4.62
N TYR A 247 15.58 9.89 -4.77
CA TYR A 247 14.63 10.12 -3.69
C TYR A 247 13.74 8.90 -3.50
N MET A 248 13.49 8.58 -2.25
CA MET A 248 12.50 7.59 -1.83
C MET A 248 11.42 8.29 -1.02
N VAL A 249 10.17 8.08 -1.42
CA VAL A 249 8.99 8.59 -0.72
C VAL A 249 8.18 7.41 -0.23
N THR A 250 7.91 7.36 1.07
CA THR A 250 7.11 6.32 1.72
C THR A 250 5.79 6.92 2.16
N ALA A 251 4.66 6.35 1.71
CA ALA A 251 3.33 6.90 1.97
C ALA A 251 2.96 6.88 3.45
N THR A 252 3.24 5.79 4.17
CA THR A 252 2.94 5.67 5.60
C THR A 252 4.10 6.19 6.46
N PRO A 253 3.81 7.00 7.50
CA PRO A 253 4.84 7.54 8.38
C PRO A 253 5.62 6.42 9.09
N SER A 254 6.87 6.71 9.46
CA SER A 254 7.71 5.80 10.23
C SER A 254 7.44 5.95 11.72
N ILE A 255 7.14 4.85 12.40
CA ILE A 255 6.92 4.78 13.85
C ILE A 255 8.00 3.87 14.43
N GLU A 256 8.85 4.44 15.30
CA GLU A 256 10.03 3.76 15.86
C GLU A 256 10.90 3.08 14.77
N GLY A 257 11.28 3.86 13.76
CA GLY A 257 12.20 3.40 12.70
C GLY A 257 11.60 2.41 11.70
N ARG A 258 10.30 2.06 11.77
CA ARG A 258 9.62 1.23 10.77
C ARG A 258 8.29 1.81 10.33
N SER A 259 7.99 1.65 9.05
CA SER A 259 6.68 2.01 8.50
C SER A 259 5.69 0.86 8.68
N PHE A 260 4.59 1.09 9.39
CA PHE A 260 3.46 0.17 9.42
C PHE A 260 2.62 0.32 8.15
N GLY A 261 2.13 -0.78 7.60
CA GLY A 261 1.28 -0.75 6.40
C GLY A 261 -0.03 0.00 6.61
N THR A 262 -0.64 0.44 5.51
CA THR A 262 -1.91 1.18 5.51
C THR A 262 -3.02 0.46 6.26
N ASN A 263 -3.12 -0.88 6.19
CA ASN A 263 -4.11 -1.65 6.96
C ASN A 263 -3.98 -1.48 8.48
N MET A 264 -2.74 -1.45 8.99
CA MET A 264 -2.47 -1.33 10.42
C MET A 264 -2.73 0.10 10.88
N MET A 265 -2.24 1.09 10.12
CA MET A 265 -2.48 2.49 10.43
C MET A 265 -3.97 2.84 10.32
N GLU A 266 -4.70 2.29 9.35
CA GLU A 266 -6.15 2.46 9.24
C GLU A 266 -6.87 1.89 10.48
N ALA A 267 -6.49 0.69 10.93
CA ALA A 267 -7.02 0.09 12.14
C ALA A 267 -6.72 0.95 13.39
N ALA A 268 -5.51 1.51 13.50
CA ALA A 268 -5.15 2.40 14.59
C ALA A 268 -6.02 3.68 14.61
N LEU A 269 -6.26 4.29 13.44
CA LEU A 269 -7.15 5.46 13.33
C LEU A 269 -8.60 5.13 13.71
N ILE A 270 -9.12 3.95 13.33
CA ILE A 270 -10.43 3.49 13.77
C ILE A 270 -10.45 3.33 15.29
N ALA A 271 -9.43 2.70 15.87
CA ALA A 271 -9.36 2.44 17.30
C ALA A 271 -9.40 3.73 18.13
N ILE A 272 -8.60 4.75 17.76
CA ILE A 272 -8.59 6.04 18.47
C ILE A 272 -9.82 6.89 18.20
N SER A 273 -10.49 6.70 17.06
CA SER A 273 -11.74 7.44 16.77
C SER A 273 -12.89 7.08 17.72
N GLY A 274 -12.82 5.91 18.36
CA GLY A 274 -13.89 5.40 19.22
C GLY A 274 -15.19 5.03 18.50
N LYS A 275 -15.24 5.08 17.15
CA LYS A 275 -16.50 4.92 16.39
C LYS A 275 -16.95 3.48 16.21
N GLY A 276 -16.08 2.49 16.45
CA GLY A 276 -16.44 1.07 16.32
C GLY A 276 -16.91 0.68 14.91
N ARG A 277 -16.49 1.41 13.87
CA ARG A 277 -16.80 1.13 12.46
C ARG A 277 -15.69 1.68 11.56
N LYS A 278 -15.73 1.30 10.27
CA LYS A 278 -14.92 1.95 9.23
C LYS A 278 -15.22 3.45 9.20
N LEU A 279 -14.19 4.26 8.97
CA LEU A 279 -14.34 5.71 8.85
C LEU A 279 -14.63 6.12 7.42
N THR A 280 -15.27 7.27 7.25
CA THR A 280 -15.40 7.92 5.93
C THR A 280 -14.08 8.56 5.54
N TYR A 281 -13.88 8.87 4.25
CA TYR A 281 -12.68 9.57 3.80
C TYR A 281 -12.53 10.96 4.44
N ALA A 282 -13.63 11.65 4.73
CA ALA A 282 -13.59 12.94 5.45
C ALA A 282 -13.11 12.76 6.89
N GLU A 283 -13.58 11.71 7.58
CA GLU A 283 -13.15 11.38 8.94
C GLU A 283 -11.67 10.97 8.97
N TYR A 284 -11.20 10.16 8.01
CA TYR A 284 -9.78 9.84 7.88
C TYR A 284 -8.93 11.08 7.65
N ASN A 285 -9.31 11.95 6.70
CA ASN A 285 -8.55 13.17 6.43
C ASN A 285 -8.46 14.08 7.66
N ALA A 286 -9.56 14.28 8.39
CA ALA A 286 -9.55 15.07 9.61
C ALA A 286 -8.60 14.51 10.68
N LEU A 287 -8.54 13.19 10.85
CA LEU A 287 -7.58 12.56 11.77
C LEU A 287 -6.14 12.69 11.28
N LEU A 288 -5.89 12.48 9.98
CA LEU A 288 -4.57 12.65 9.38
C LEU A 288 -4.04 14.07 9.55
N ASP A 289 -4.90 15.08 9.42
CA ASP A 289 -4.55 16.49 9.61
C ASP A 289 -4.20 16.79 11.07
N GLN A 290 -5.00 16.33 12.02
CA GLN A 290 -4.74 16.52 13.46
C GLN A 290 -3.46 15.80 13.92
N LEU A 291 -3.17 14.64 13.33
CA LEU A 291 -1.97 13.86 13.64
C LEU A 291 -0.73 14.37 12.91
N HIS A 292 -0.88 15.30 11.97
CA HIS A 292 0.19 15.70 11.04
C HIS A 292 0.83 14.48 10.34
N PHE A 293 0.01 13.49 9.98
CA PHE A 293 0.49 12.32 9.27
C PHE A 293 0.72 12.66 7.81
N GLU A 294 1.99 12.78 7.46
CA GLU A 294 2.47 13.04 6.11
C GLU A 294 3.32 11.86 5.59
N PRO A 295 3.43 11.70 4.26
CA PRO A 295 4.45 10.85 3.68
C PRO A 295 5.86 11.21 4.17
N ASN A 296 6.78 10.26 4.15
CA ASN A 296 8.19 10.50 4.46
C ASN A 296 9.01 10.61 3.16
N LEU A 297 10.01 11.51 3.12
CA LEU A 297 10.94 11.67 2.00
C LEU A 297 12.38 11.48 2.49
N VAL A 298 13.13 10.66 1.77
CA VAL A 298 14.55 10.42 2.03
C VAL A 298 15.33 10.62 0.74
N GLU A 299 16.38 11.45 0.80
CA GLU A 299 17.40 11.53 -0.25
C GLU A 299 18.41 10.39 -0.04
N LEU A 300 18.58 9.55 -1.05
CA LEU A 300 19.43 8.34 -0.95
C LEU A 300 20.81 8.53 -1.56
N ASN A 301 20.90 9.33 -2.62
CA ASN A 301 22.12 9.59 -3.39
C ASN A 301 22.19 11.09 -3.71
N SER A 302 23.41 11.65 -3.76
CA SER A 302 23.67 13.07 -4.09
C SER A 302 23.82 13.30 -5.59
#